data_AF-A0AB72UCM9-F1
#
_entry.id   AF-A0AB72UCM9-F1
#
_cell.length_a   1.000
_cell.length_b   1.000
_cell.length_c   1.000
_cell.angle_alpha   90.00
_cell.angle_beta   90.00
_cell.angle_gamma   90.00
#
_symmetry.space_group_name_H-M   'P 1'
#
loop_
_entity.id
_entity.type
_entity.pdbx_description
1 polymer ?
#
loop_
_entity_poly.entity_id
_entity_poly.type
_entity_poly.pdbx_seq_one_letter_code
_entity_poly.pdbx_strand_id
1 'polypeptide(L)'
;MRLSVVFAGLNGAIAVALGAFATHSMAGEEMSHARDLVETAAHYQLVHAAGVAAIAALAHQVPDERLLRWAAYAMLAGILFFCGALYVIAFAGISAFGMVAPIGGLAFITGWLMLAGAGWKRFSA
;
A
#
# COMPACT_ATOMS: atom_id res chain seq x y z
N MET A 1 12.94 7.84 -6.90
CA MET A 1 12.64 6.65 -7.73
C MET A 1 13.42 5.42 -7.33
N ARG A 2 14.76 5.46 -7.21
CA ARG A 2 15.55 4.29 -6.74
C ARG A 2 15.05 3.71 -5.42
N LEU A 3 14.83 4.55 -4.41
CA LEU A 3 14.27 4.13 -3.11
C LEU A 3 12.86 3.56 -3.24
N SER A 4 12.02 4.12 -4.12
CA SER A 4 10.66 3.65 -4.38
C SER A 4 10.65 2.21 -4.90
N VAL A 5 11.62 1.83 -5.74
CA VAL A 5 11.78 0.44 -6.21
C VAL A 5 12.12 -0.51 -5.07
N VAL A 6 13.05 -0.12 -4.19
CA VAL A 6 13.43 -0.91 -3.01
C VAL A 6 12.22 -1.11 -2.10
N PHE A 7 11.50 -0.03 -1.78
CA PHE A 7 10.31 -0.11 -0.93
C PHE A 7 9.17 -0.91 -1.59
N ALA A 8 8.97 -0.81 -2.91
CA ALA A 8 7.99 -1.64 -3.61
C ALA A 8 8.31 -3.14 -3.48
N GLY A 9 9.57 -3.52 -3.71
CA GLY A 9 10.00 -4.91 -3.58
C GLY A 9 9.84 -5.45 -2.15
N LEU A 10 10.29 -4.68 -1.15
CA LEU A 10 10.17 -5.06 0.25
C LEU A 10 8.71 -5.19 0.69
N ASN A 11 7.86 -4.22 0.34
CA ASN A 11 6.44 -4.27 0.69
C ASN A 11 5.72 -5.41 -0.03
N GLY A 12 6.05 -5.70 -1.29
CA GLY A 12 5.52 -6.86 -1.99
C GLY A 12 5.89 -8.18 -1.30
N ALA A 13 7.16 -8.34 -0.92
CA ALA A 13 7.62 -9.53 -0.20
C ALA A 13 6.90 -9.70 1.15
N ILE A 14 6.79 -8.63 1.95
CA ILE A 14 6.08 -8.64 3.23
C ILE A 14 4.60 -8.99 3.03
N ALA A 15 3.94 -8.40 2.03
CA ALA A 15 2.53 -8.65 1.76
C ALA A 15 2.28 -10.12 1.40
N VAL A 16 3.11 -10.71 0.54
CA VAL A 16 3.02 -12.13 0.19
C VAL A 16 3.25 -13.02 1.41
N ALA A 17 4.27 -12.72 2.22
CA ALA A 17 4.58 -13.50 3.43
C ALA A 17 3.43 -13.46 4.45
N LEU A 18 2.89 -12.27 4.74
CA LEU A 18 1.79 -12.10 5.70
C LEU A 18 0.47 -12.65 5.18
N GLY A 19 0.17 -12.49 3.89
CA GLY A 19 -1.01 -13.07 3.26
C GLY A 19 -0.99 -14.60 3.31
N ALA A 20 0.14 -15.22 2.95
CA ALA A 20 0.32 -16.67 3.04
C ALA A 20 0.22 -17.16 4.50
N PHE A 21 0.81 -16.43 5.44
CA PHE A 21 0.69 -16.73 6.87
C PHE A 21 -0.78 -16.71 7.33
N ALA A 22 -1.55 -15.69 6.95
CA ALA A 22 -2.95 -15.59 7.31
C ALA A 22 -3.78 -16.78 6.82
N THR A 23 -3.66 -17.14 5.54
CA THR A 23 -4.46 -18.20 4.95
C THR A 23 -4.06 -19.59 5.45
N HIS A 24 -2.78 -19.85 5.71
CA HIS A 24 -2.29 -21.18 6.08
C HIS A 24 -2.11 -21.41 7.58
N SER A 25 -1.85 -20.36 8.36
CA SER A 25 -1.47 -20.50 9.79
C SER A 25 -2.52 -19.93 10.75
N MET A 26 -3.39 -19.00 10.32
CA MET A 26 -4.45 -18.44 11.17
C MET A 26 -5.75 -19.21 10.98
N ALA A 27 -5.80 -20.43 11.51
CA ALA A 27 -6.96 -21.32 11.43
C ALA A 27 -7.88 -21.18 12.66
N GLY A 28 -9.13 -21.63 12.53
CA GLY A 28 -10.13 -21.60 13.62
C GLY A 28 -10.97 -20.32 13.65
N GLU A 29 -12.19 -20.43 14.21
CA GLU A 29 -13.11 -19.29 14.31
C GLU A 29 -12.58 -18.17 15.23
N GLU A 30 -11.84 -18.53 16.27
CA GLU A 30 -11.23 -17.58 17.21
C GLU A 30 -10.24 -16.61 16.55
N MET A 31 -9.59 -17.03 15.47
CA MET A 31 -8.63 -16.21 14.72
C MET A 31 -9.24 -15.52 13.50
N SER A 32 -10.52 -15.77 13.18
CA SER A 32 -11.18 -15.30 11.95
C SER A 32 -11.05 -13.79 11.76
N HIS A 33 -11.36 -13.00 12.80
CA HIS A 33 -11.25 -11.54 12.73
C HIS A 33 -9.82 -11.05 12.46
N ALA A 34 -8.83 -11.61 13.16
CA ALA A 34 -7.44 -11.24 12.97
C ALA A 34 -6.94 -11.64 11.57
N ARG A 35 -7.36 -12.82 11.08
CA ARG A 35 -7.03 -13.29 9.72
C ARG A 35 -7.58 -12.33 8.67
N ASP A 36 -8.84 -11.93 8.78
CA ASP A 36 -9.49 -11.03 7.82
C ASP A 36 -8.78 -9.66 7.76
N LEU A 37 -8.30 -9.17 8.92
CA LEU A 37 -7.49 -7.95 8.99
C LEU A 37 -6.14 -8.12 8.28
N VAL A 38 -5.41 -9.22 8.53
CA VAL A 38 -4.12 -9.50 7.87
C VAL A 38 -4.29 -9.69 6.37
N GLU A 39 -5.31 -10.41 5.93
CA GLU A 39 -5.61 -10.62 4.51
C GLU A 39 -5.94 -9.29 3.81
N THR A 40 -6.78 -8.46 4.43
CA THR A 40 -7.10 -7.13 3.90
C THR A 40 -5.85 -6.26 3.81
N ALA A 41 -5.04 -6.20 4.88
CA ALA A 41 -3.82 -5.41 4.91
C ALA A 41 -2.81 -5.88 3.86
N ALA A 42 -2.59 -7.19 3.74
CA ALA A 42 -1.69 -7.79 2.75
C ALA A 42 -2.14 -7.52 1.33
N HIS A 43 -3.44 -7.64 1.05
CA HIS A 43 -3.99 -7.32 -0.26
C HIS A 43 -3.74 -5.85 -0.64
N TYR A 44 -4.12 -4.91 0.22
CA TYR A 44 -3.89 -3.49 -0.03
C TYR A 44 -2.39 -3.16 -0.14
N GLN A 45 -1.54 -3.77 0.69
CA GLN A 45 -0.10 -3.56 0.64
C GLN A 45 0.49 -4.02 -0.69
N LEU A 46 0.08 -5.20 -1.18
CA LEU A 46 0.57 -5.74 -2.45
C LEU A 46 0.15 -4.88 -3.65
N VAL A 47 -1.12 -4.45 -3.68
CA VAL A 47 -1.65 -3.58 -4.75
C VAL A 47 -0.88 -2.26 -4.80
N HIS A 48 -0.62 -1.64 -3.65
CA HIS A 48 0.07 -0.35 -3.61
C HIS A 48 1.58 -0.49 -3.79
N ALA A 49 2.19 -1.60 -3.39
CA ALA A 49 3.57 -1.94 -3.73
C ALA A 49 3.74 -2.07 -5.25
N ALA A 50 2.81 -2.76 -5.93
CA ALA A 50 2.78 -2.85 -7.39
C ALA A 50 2.56 -1.47 -8.04
N GLY A 51 1.67 -0.64 -7.48
CA GLY A 51 1.47 0.75 -7.90
C GLY A 51 2.76 1.59 -7.81
N VAL A 52 3.50 1.49 -6.71
CA VAL A 52 4.80 2.17 -6.53
C VAL A 52 5.84 1.66 -7.54
N ALA A 53 5.89 0.36 -7.81
CA ALA A 53 6.77 -0.21 -8.85
C ALA A 53 6.41 0.33 -10.24
N ALA A 54 5.13 0.38 -10.58
CA ALA A 54 4.65 0.94 -11.85
C ALA A 54 4.99 2.44 -11.98
N ILE A 55 4.79 3.23 -10.92
CA ILE A 55 5.19 4.65 -10.90
C ILE A 55 6.70 4.79 -11.14
N ALA A 56 7.52 3.97 -10.50
CA ALA A 56 8.97 4.02 -10.68
C ALA A 56 9.38 3.66 -12.12
N ALA A 57 8.69 2.71 -12.76
CA ALA A 57 8.93 2.36 -14.16
C ALA A 57 8.50 3.46 -15.15
N LEU A 58 7.47 4.23 -14.80
CA LEU A 58 6.95 5.34 -15.62
C LEU A 58 7.70 6.66 -15.45
N ALA A 59 8.60 6.76 -14.46
CA ALA A 59 9.23 8.03 -14.06
C ALA A 59 9.97 8.76 -15.20
N HIS A 60 10.51 8.03 -16.19
CA HIS A 60 11.21 8.61 -17.33
C HIS A 60 10.34 8.78 -18.58
N GLN A 61 9.08 8.36 -18.52
CA GLN A 61 8.17 8.34 -19.67
C GLN A 61 7.10 9.45 -19.57
N VAL A 62 6.93 10.08 -18.42
CA VAL A 62 5.85 11.05 -18.18
C VAL A 62 6.46 12.44 -17.91
N PRO A 63 5.86 13.54 -18.43
CA PRO A 63 6.44 14.88 -18.29
C PRO A 63 6.57 15.37 -16.83
N ASP A 64 5.66 14.94 -15.95
CA ASP A 64 5.57 15.41 -14.56
C ASP A 64 6.15 14.39 -13.56
N GLU A 65 7.47 14.23 -13.60
CA GLU A 65 8.21 13.33 -12.69
C GLU A 65 8.01 13.73 -11.22
N ARG A 66 7.77 15.02 -10.93
CA ARG A 66 7.51 15.49 -9.57
C ARG A 66 6.18 14.95 -9.05
N LEU A 67 5.11 15.03 -9.83
CA LEU A 67 3.81 14.50 -9.43
C LEU A 67 3.85 12.98 -9.21
N LEU A 68 4.57 12.24 -10.07
CA LEU A 68 4.82 10.80 -9.89
C LEU A 68 5.58 10.48 -8.59
N ARG A 69 6.61 11.27 -8.24
CA ARG A 69 7.33 11.11 -6.95
C ARG A 69 6.38 11.22 -5.76
N TRP A 70 5.52 12.23 -5.77
CA TRP A 70 4.55 12.42 -4.69
C TRP A 70 3.47 11.34 -4.67
N ALA A 71 3.02 10.85 -5.83
CA ALA A 71 2.12 9.71 -5.92
C ALA A 71 2.72 8.47 -5.22
N ALA A 72 3.99 8.15 -5.50
CA ALA A 72 4.68 7.02 -4.86
C ALA A 72 4.78 7.21 -3.34
N TYR A 73 5.11 8.41 -2.87
CA TYR A 73 5.20 8.69 -1.42
C TYR A 73 3.85 8.63 -0.72
N ALA A 74 2.78 9.09 -1.37
CA ALA A 74 1.43 8.97 -0.85
C ALA A 74 1.00 7.49 -0.71
N MET A 75 1.33 6.65 -1.72
CA MET A 75 1.10 5.21 -1.63
C MET A 75 1.92 4.54 -0.52
N LEU A 76 3.19 4.89 -0.35
CA LEU A 76 4.03 4.35 0.73
C LEU A 76 3.54 4.77 2.12
N ALA A 77 3.10 6.03 2.27
CA ALA A 77 2.47 6.50 3.50
C ALA A 77 1.16 5.75 3.78
N GLY A 78 0.36 5.50 2.75
CA GLY A 78 -0.83 4.67 2.84
C GLY A 78 -0.52 3.24 3.31
N ILE A 79 0.53 2.60 2.79
CA ILE A 79 0.95 1.26 3.25
C ILE A 79 1.27 1.30 4.75
N LEU A 80 2.06 2.29 5.19
CA LEU A 80 2.45 2.40 6.58
C LEU A 80 1.23 2.61 7.50
N PHE A 81 0.33 3.53 7.16
CA PHE A 81 -0.76 3.90 8.05
C PHE A 81 -1.99 2.98 7.94
N PHE A 82 -2.35 2.53 6.75
CA PHE A 82 -3.48 1.63 6.55
C PHE A 82 -3.09 0.20 6.89
N CYS A 83 -2.15 -0.39 6.14
CA CYS A 83 -1.78 -1.79 6.31
C CYS A 83 -1.11 -2.02 7.67
N GLY A 84 -0.21 -1.12 8.08
CA GLY A 84 0.42 -1.17 9.39
C GLY A 84 -0.59 -1.14 10.55
N ALA A 85 -1.62 -0.28 10.49
CA ALA A 85 -2.64 -0.23 11.53
C ALA A 85 -3.43 -1.55 11.63
N LEU A 86 -3.83 -2.12 10.50
CA LEU A 86 -4.54 -3.41 10.48
C LEU A 86 -3.68 -4.56 11.01
N TYR A 87 -2.39 -4.60 10.67
CA TYR A 87 -1.46 -5.59 11.24
C TYR A 87 -1.29 -5.40 12.75
N VAL A 88 -1.19 -4.17 13.25
CA VAL A 88 -1.12 -3.90 14.70
C VAL A 88 -2.38 -4.37 15.40
N ILE A 89 -3.57 -4.11 14.84
CA ILE A 89 -4.82 -4.61 15.42
C ILE A 89 -4.83 -6.15 15.42
N ALA A 90 -4.46 -6.78 14.30
CA ALA A 90 -4.50 -8.23 14.17
C ALA A 90 -3.51 -8.96 15.11
N PHE A 91 -2.28 -8.47 15.23
CA PHE A 91 -1.23 -9.16 15.99
C PHE A 91 -1.10 -8.70 17.44
N ALA A 92 -1.37 -7.43 17.73
CA ALA A 92 -1.23 -6.87 19.08
C ALA A 92 -2.57 -6.59 19.77
N GLY A 93 -3.70 -6.72 19.08
CA GLY A 93 -5.04 -6.50 19.64
C GLY A 93 -5.34 -5.03 19.98
N ILE A 94 -4.51 -4.07 19.52
CA ILE A 94 -4.64 -2.65 19.88
C ILE A 94 -5.65 -1.97 18.95
N SER A 95 -6.94 -2.09 19.28
CA SER A 95 -8.05 -1.56 18.46
C SER A 95 -8.01 -0.05 18.20
N ALA A 96 -7.36 0.74 19.07
CA ALA A 96 -7.20 2.19 18.92
C ALA A 96 -6.48 2.58 17.62
N PHE A 97 -5.65 1.70 17.04
CA PHE A 97 -5.01 1.93 15.74
C PHE A 97 -6.00 1.98 14.57
N GLY A 98 -7.26 1.57 14.77
CA GLY A 98 -8.30 1.64 13.74
C GLY A 98 -8.55 3.07 13.24
N MET A 99 -8.32 4.09 14.07
CA MET A 99 -8.44 5.50 13.67
C MET A 99 -7.32 5.98 12.74
N VAL A 100 -6.21 5.23 12.65
CA VAL A 100 -5.08 5.55 11.76
C VAL A 100 -5.34 5.07 10.33
N ALA A 101 -6.11 3.98 10.17
CA ALA A 101 -6.40 3.41 8.86
C ALA A 101 -7.08 4.40 7.89
N PRO A 102 -8.09 5.21 8.27
CA PRO A 102 -8.68 6.22 7.39
C PRO A 102 -7.67 7.21 6.80
N ILE A 103 -6.65 7.61 7.57
CA ILE A 103 -5.58 8.51 7.11
C ILE A 103 -4.77 7.83 6.00
N GLY A 104 -4.42 6.55 6.19
CA GLY A 104 -3.74 5.76 5.17
C GLY A 104 -4.60 5.56 3.90
N GLY A 105 -5.91 5.35 4.06
CA GLY A 105 -6.85 5.25 2.94
C GLY A 105 -6.91 6.53 2.10
N LEU A 106 -6.94 7.71 2.74
CA LEU A 106 -6.86 9.00 2.04
C LEU A 106 -5.53 9.18 1.31
N ALA A 107 -4.42 8.71 1.89
CA ALA A 107 -3.11 8.73 1.24
C ALA A 107 -3.09 7.84 -0.01
N PHE A 108 -3.69 6.64 0.05
CA PHE A 108 -3.86 5.77 -1.11
C PHE A 108 -4.66 6.43 -2.23
N ILE A 109 -5.84 6.97 -1.91
CA ILE A 109 -6.69 7.68 -2.88
C ILE A 109 -5.91 8.82 -3.54
N THR A 110 -5.24 9.64 -2.72
CA THR A 110 -4.41 10.74 -3.21
C THR A 110 -3.31 10.26 -4.15
N GLY A 111 -2.61 9.17 -3.80
CA GLY A 111 -1.57 8.58 -4.63
C GLY A 111 -2.07 8.14 -6.01
N TRP A 112 -3.21 7.46 -6.07
CA TRP A 112 -3.83 7.05 -7.34
C TRP A 112 -4.30 8.24 -8.18
N LEU A 113 -4.91 9.26 -7.56
CA LEU A 113 -5.33 10.47 -8.26
C LEU A 113 -4.13 11.26 -8.82
N MET A 114 -3.02 11.32 -8.09
CA MET A 114 -1.79 11.96 -8.58
C MET A 114 -1.19 11.21 -9.77
N LEU A 115 -1.21 9.87 -9.76
CA LEU A 115 -0.82 9.05 -10.91
C LEU A 115 -1.71 9.32 -12.13
N ALA A 116 -3.03 9.37 -11.94
CA ALA A 116 -3.97 9.71 -13.01
C ALA A 116 -3.71 11.11 -13.59
N GLY A 117 -3.50 12.12 -12.72
CA GLY A 117 -3.18 13.48 -13.12
C GLY A 117 -1.85 13.60 -13.87
N ALA A 118 -0.83 12.83 -13.47
CA ALA A 118 0.46 12.78 -14.17
C ALA A 118 0.30 12.21 -15.59
N GLY A 119 -0.53 11.16 -15.75
CA GLY A 119 -0.85 10.57 -17.05
C GLY A 119 -1.65 11.50 -17.96
N TRP A 120 -2.65 12.22 -17.43
CA TRP A 120 -3.50 13.11 -18.23
C TRP A 120 -2.71 14.23 -18.93
N LYS A 121 -1.72 14.80 -18.24
CA LYS A 121 -0.84 15.84 -18.80
C LYS A 121 -0.05 15.35 -20.01
N ARG A 122 0.22 14.04 -20.13
CA ARG A 122 0.90 13.47 -21.29
C ARG A 122 0.04 13.47 -22.56
N PHE A 123 -1.28 13.31 -22.43
CA PHE A 123 -2.20 13.32 -23.57
C PHE A 123 -2.65 14.72 -23.98
N SER A 124 -2.47 15.70 -23.09
CA SER A 124 -2.88 17.10 -23.31
C SER A 124 -1.75 18.00 -23.81
N ALA A 125 -0.54 17.46 -24.00
CA ALA A 125 0.66 18.14 -24.46
C ALA A 125 1.08 17.60 -25.83
#